data_AF-A0A7J4JWP3-F1
#
_entry.id   AF-A0A7J4JWP3-F1
#
_cell.length_a   1.000
_cell.length_b   1.000
_cell.length_c   1.000
_cell.angle_alpha   90.00
_cell.angle_beta   90.00
_cell.angle_gamma   90.00
#
_symmetry.space_group_name_H-M   'P 1'
#
loop_
_entity.id
_entity.type
_entity.pdbx_description
1 polymer ?
#
loop_
_entity_poly.entity_id
_entity_poly.type
_entity_poly.pdbx_seq_one_letter_code
_entity_poly.pdbx_strand_id
1 'polypeptide(L)'
;MEDLELVARFCFAPNLKKYCGPEVSAKIVDSIFGDFQDSEFLRNAFSKFEGMFPYLNLIASSNGKSAFDSEAVQAYWLGNSLLENVKTKDWKEAAFKMLENRDWPEEVKQKYLSQISPNFNPQHSFHAINTFLHTVKEPEVLLDRFNNCIISWG
;
A
#
# COMPACT_ATOMS: atom_id res chain seq x y z
N MET A 1 13.44 -9.72 -8.42
CA MET A 1 12.94 -9.61 -9.80
C MET A 1 11.60 -8.91 -9.75
N GLU A 2 11.24 -8.12 -10.74
CA GLU A 2 9.91 -7.49 -10.76
C GLU A 2 8.78 -8.51 -10.94
N ASP A 3 7.65 -8.26 -10.26
CA ASP A 3 6.48 -9.13 -10.30
C ASP A 3 5.17 -8.32 -10.28
N LEU A 4 4.74 -7.87 -11.47
CA LEU A 4 3.52 -7.07 -11.65
C LEU A 4 2.25 -7.89 -11.44
N GLU A 5 2.29 -9.21 -11.66
CA GLU A 5 1.16 -10.09 -11.40
C GLU A 5 0.89 -10.20 -9.89
N LEU A 6 1.94 -10.33 -9.07
CA LEU A 6 1.82 -10.33 -7.62
C LEU A 6 1.26 -9.00 -7.10
N VAL A 7 1.71 -7.88 -7.64
CA VAL A 7 1.14 -6.56 -7.33
C VAL A 7 -0.35 -6.53 -7.67
N ALA A 8 -0.73 -6.99 -8.86
CA ALA A 8 -2.12 -7.06 -9.31
C ALA A 8 -2.99 -7.85 -8.32
N ARG A 9 -2.54 -9.05 -7.93
CA ARG A 9 -3.24 -9.95 -7.02
C ARG A 9 -3.52 -9.31 -5.66
N PHE A 10 -2.54 -8.63 -5.07
CA PHE A 10 -2.72 -8.00 -3.76
C PHE A 10 -3.49 -6.67 -3.82
N CYS A 11 -3.34 -5.89 -4.90
CA CYS A 11 -4.08 -4.63 -5.07
C CYS A 11 -5.56 -4.81 -5.41
N PHE A 12 -5.95 -5.96 -5.96
CA PHE A 12 -7.26 -6.15 -6.56
C PHE A 12 -8.42 -5.86 -5.60
N ALA A 13 -8.44 -6.51 -4.43
CA ALA A 13 -9.54 -6.38 -3.47
C ALA A 13 -9.74 -4.93 -2.98
N PRO A 14 -8.72 -4.22 -2.47
CA PRO A 14 -8.91 -2.84 -2.03
C PRO A 14 -9.17 -1.86 -3.20
N ASN A 15 -8.67 -2.14 -4.41
CA ASN A 15 -8.97 -1.32 -5.59
C ASN A 15 -10.42 -1.49 -6.06
N LEU A 16 -10.95 -2.71 -6.07
CA LEU A 16 -12.35 -3.00 -6.39
C LEU A 16 -13.31 -2.23 -5.47
N LYS A 17 -12.93 -2.05 -4.20
CA LYS A 17 -13.68 -1.28 -3.20
C LYS A 17 -13.42 0.23 -3.25
N LYS A 18 -12.55 0.69 -4.16
CA LYS A 18 -12.15 2.10 -4.35
C LYS A 18 -11.46 2.71 -3.12
N TYR A 19 -10.79 1.90 -2.30
CA TYR A 19 -10.08 2.41 -1.13
C TYR A 19 -8.72 3.01 -1.49
N CYS A 20 -8.07 2.47 -2.52
CA CYS A 20 -6.77 2.94 -2.95
C CYS A 20 -6.55 2.77 -4.46
N GLY A 21 -5.81 3.72 -5.03
CA GLY A 21 -5.39 3.72 -6.43
C GLY A 21 -6.46 4.18 -7.42
N PRO A 22 -6.09 4.28 -8.70
CA PRO A 22 -6.98 4.71 -9.78
C PRO A 22 -8.07 3.67 -10.06
N GLU A 23 -9.15 4.07 -10.75
CA GLU A 23 -10.24 3.17 -11.16
C GLU A 23 -9.81 2.26 -12.32
N VAL A 24 -8.99 1.24 -12.02
CA VAL A 24 -8.41 0.31 -13.00
C VAL A 24 -8.69 -1.16 -12.68
N SER A 25 -9.63 -1.44 -11.75
CA SER A 25 -9.91 -2.78 -11.25
C SER A 25 -10.22 -3.79 -12.36
N ALA A 26 -10.97 -3.39 -13.39
CA ALA A 26 -11.26 -4.24 -14.55
C ALA A 26 -9.98 -4.65 -15.31
N LYS A 27 -9.00 -3.74 -15.44
CA LYS A 27 -7.71 -4.02 -16.09
C LYS A 27 -6.77 -4.86 -15.23
N ILE A 28 -6.85 -4.71 -13.90
CA ILE A 28 -6.14 -5.59 -12.96
C ILE A 28 -6.68 -7.03 -13.06
N VAL A 29 -8.00 -7.22 -13.16
CA VAL A 29 -8.59 -8.56 -13.35
C VAL A 29 -8.15 -9.16 -14.68
N ASP A 30 -8.25 -8.38 -15.75
CA ASP A 30 -7.87 -8.79 -17.11
C ASP A 30 -6.37 -9.15 -17.20
N SER A 31 -5.50 -8.54 -16.39
CA SER A 31 -4.08 -8.90 -16.33
C SER A 31 -3.77 -10.17 -15.54
N ILE A 32 -4.70 -10.65 -14.69
CA ILE A 32 -4.52 -11.88 -13.89
C ILE A 32 -5.19 -13.07 -14.57
N PHE A 33 -6.40 -12.88 -15.12
CA PHE A 33 -7.27 -13.94 -15.62
C PHE A 33 -7.56 -13.87 -17.12
N GLY A 34 -7.18 -12.78 -17.79
CA GLY A 34 -7.44 -12.54 -19.20
C GLY A 34 -6.16 -12.43 -20.04
N ASP A 35 -6.30 -11.79 -21.19
CA ASP A 35 -5.22 -11.70 -22.19
C ASP A 35 -4.49 -10.34 -22.15
N PHE A 36 -4.68 -9.53 -21.10
CA PHE A 36 -4.06 -8.22 -21.01
C PHE A 36 -2.57 -8.31 -20.62
N GLN A 37 -1.69 -7.88 -21.52
CA GLN A 37 -0.23 -8.02 -21.40
C GLN A 37 0.56 -6.70 -21.38
N ASP A 38 -0.11 -5.54 -21.25
CA ASP A 38 0.56 -4.24 -21.25
C ASP A 38 1.20 -3.92 -19.87
N SER A 39 2.45 -4.33 -19.72
CA SER A 39 3.24 -4.12 -18.52
C SER A 39 3.54 -2.65 -18.23
N GLU A 40 3.64 -1.79 -19.25
CA GLU A 40 3.93 -0.37 -19.06
C GLU A 40 2.70 0.35 -18.48
N PHE A 41 1.52 0.03 -19.02
CA PHE A 41 0.25 0.47 -18.45
C PHE A 41 0.13 0.05 -16.99
N LEU A 42 0.41 -1.21 -16.66
CA LEU A 42 0.31 -1.72 -15.28
C LEU A 42 1.27 -0.98 -14.33
N ARG A 43 2.54 -0.78 -14.74
CA ARG A 43 3.49 0.02 -13.94
C ARG A 43 2.94 1.40 -13.66
N ASN A 44 2.48 2.11 -14.70
CA ASN A 44 1.96 3.46 -14.56
C ASN A 44 0.72 3.48 -13.66
N ALA A 45 -0.16 2.48 -13.78
CA ALA A 45 -1.34 2.35 -12.94
C ALA A 45 -0.96 2.07 -11.47
N PHE A 46 -0.10 1.09 -11.20
CA PHE A 46 0.35 0.74 -9.85
C PHE A 46 1.14 1.86 -9.18
N SER A 47 1.87 2.68 -9.96
CA SER A 47 2.58 3.86 -9.46
C SER A 47 1.64 4.93 -8.89
N LYS A 48 0.36 4.90 -9.25
CA LYS A 48 -0.68 5.83 -8.77
C LYS A 48 -1.41 5.32 -7.53
N PHE A 49 -1.05 4.17 -6.97
CA PHE A 49 -1.61 3.68 -5.73
C PHE A 49 -1.01 4.43 -4.53
N GLU A 50 -1.65 5.53 -4.14
CA GLU A 50 -1.18 6.44 -3.08
C GLU A 50 -0.99 5.79 -1.70
N GLY A 51 -1.61 4.63 -1.44
CA GLY A 51 -1.42 3.88 -0.20
C GLY A 51 -0.33 2.81 -0.26
N MET A 52 -0.03 2.29 -1.46
CA MET A 52 0.91 1.19 -1.66
C MET A 52 2.24 1.68 -2.21
N PHE A 53 2.23 2.45 -3.29
CA PHE A 53 3.43 2.80 -4.03
C PHE A 53 4.47 3.56 -3.20
N PRO A 54 4.11 4.51 -2.32
CA PRO A 54 5.08 5.15 -1.43
C PRO A 54 5.79 4.15 -0.50
N TYR A 55 5.06 3.14 -0.01
CA TYR A 55 5.60 2.09 0.85
C TYR A 55 6.54 1.16 0.07
N LEU A 56 6.12 0.73 -1.12
CA LEU A 56 6.95 -0.10 -2.00
C LEU A 56 8.25 0.60 -2.38
N ASN A 57 8.19 1.88 -2.76
CA ASN A 57 9.38 2.67 -3.06
C ASN A 57 10.31 2.78 -1.86
N LEU A 58 9.77 3.07 -0.67
CA LEU A 58 10.55 3.15 0.57
C LEU A 58 11.27 1.83 0.83
N ILE A 59 10.53 0.72 0.92
CA ILE A 59 11.10 -0.60 1.21
C ILE A 59 12.12 -1.00 0.15
N ALA A 60 11.78 -0.85 -1.13
CA ALA A 60 12.66 -1.24 -2.22
C ALA A 60 13.97 -0.42 -2.20
N SER A 61 13.88 0.90 -2.06
CA SER A 61 15.04 1.79 -2.01
C SER A 61 15.96 1.51 -0.82
N SER A 62 15.41 1.21 0.36
CA SER A 62 16.18 0.79 1.55
C SER A 62 16.93 -0.52 1.36
N ASN A 63 16.60 -1.30 0.33
CA ASN A 63 17.17 -2.61 0.05
C ASN A 63 17.85 -2.69 -1.34
N GLY A 64 18.02 -1.57 -2.04
CA GLY A 64 18.64 -1.54 -3.39
C GLY A 64 17.83 -2.26 -4.47
N LYS A 65 16.50 -2.29 -4.33
CA LYS A 65 15.55 -2.96 -5.22
C LYS A 65 14.70 -1.94 -5.99
N SER A 66 14.02 -2.41 -7.05
CA SER A 66 12.97 -1.66 -7.72
C SER A 66 11.65 -1.74 -6.97
N ALA A 67 10.78 -0.73 -7.10
CA ALA A 67 9.50 -0.63 -6.38
C ALA A 67 8.63 -1.91 -6.45
N PHE A 68 8.52 -2.50 -7.64
CA PHE A 68 7.72 -3.69 -7.88
C PHE A 68 8.52 -4.99 -7.80
N ASP A 69 9.71 -4.97 -7.18
CA ASP A 69 10.45 -6.20 -6.89
C ASP A 69 9.61 -7.12 -5.99
N SER A 70 9.53 -8.41 -6.34
CA SER A 70 8.69 -9.40 -5.68
C SER A 70 8.90 -9.44 -4.16
N GLU A 71 10.14 -9.29 -3.68
CA GLU A 71 10.44 -9.31 -2.25
C GLU A 71 9.97 -8.02 -1.55
N ALA A 72 10.04 -6.87 -2.21
CA ALA A 72 9.52 -5.60 -1.68
C ALA A 72 7.99 -5.60 -1.66
N VAL A 73 7.35 -6.18 -2.67
CA VAL A 73 5.89 -6.39 -2.73
C VAL A 73 5.45 -7.27 -1.57
N GLN A 74 6.10 -8.42 -1.35
CA GLN A 74 5.81 -9.28 -0.20
C GLN A 74 6.09 -8.59 1.14
N ALA A 75 7.17 -7.81 1.25
CA ALA A 75 7.50 -7.07 2.46
C ALA A 75 6.40 -6.09 2.85
N TYR A 76 5.84 -5.36 1.88
CA TYR A 76 4.73 -4.46 2.14
C TYR A 76 3.47 -5.23 2.53
N TRP A 77 3.09 -6.26 1.77
CA TRP A 77 1.79 -6.90 1.95
C TRP A 77 1.75 -7.90 3.12
N LEU A 78 2.79 -8.71 3.29
CA LEU A 78 2.84 -9.83 4.23
C LEU A 78 3.85 -9.62 5.37
N GLY A 79 4.83 -8.75 5.16
CA GLY A 79 5.98 -8.58 6.04
C GLY A 79 7.08 -9.61 5.78
N ASN A 80 8.33 -9.14 5.75
CA ASN A 80 9.54 -9.98 5.72
C ASN A 80 10.75 -9.19 6.24
N SER A 81 11.95 -9.78 6.15
CA SER A 81 13.20 -9.20 6.66
C SER A 81 13.64 -7.89 5.98
N LEU A 82 13.12 -7.54 4.80
CA LEU A 82 13.45 -6.26 4.14
C LEU A 82 13.00 -5.05 4.97
N LEU A 83 12.00 -5.22 5.83
CA LEU A 83 11.48 -4.18 6.71
C LEU A 83 12.51 -3.75 7.76
N GLU A 84 13.43 -4.63 8.15
CA GLU A 84 14.49 -4.34 9.13
C GLU A 84 15.48 -3.29 8.63
N ASN A 85 15.62 -3.14 7.32
CA ASN A 85 16.49 -2.16 6.69
C ASN A 85 15.84 -0.78 6.56
N VAL A 86 14.54 -0.64 6.84
CA VAL A 86 13.84 0.64 6.74
C VAL A 86 14.01 1.44 8.03
N LYS A 87 14.73 2.56 7.93
CA LYS A 87 14.92 3.46 9.08
C LYS A 87 13.62 4.21 9.37
N THR A 88 13.27 4.32 10.65
CA THR A 88 12.09 5.08 11.10
C THR A 88 12.09 6.52 10.60
N LYS A 89 13.27 7.16 10.49
CA LYS A 89 13.40 8.52 9.95
C LYS A 89 12.92 8.60 8.49
N ASP A 90 13.42 7.70 7.65
CA ASP A 90 13.11 7.67 6.21
C ASP A 90 11.63 7.33 5.99
N TRP A 91 11.08 6.45 6.84
CA TRP A 91 9.65 6.17 6.84
C TRP A 91 8.79 7.38 7.21
N LYS A 92 9.15 8.13 8.26
CA LYS A 92 8.43 9.36 8.63
C LYS A 92 8.44 10.37 7.49
N GLU A 93 9.58 10.54 6.82
CA GLU A 93 9.69 11.45 5.68
C GLU A 93 8.81 10.99 4.50
N ALA A 94 8.84 9.72 4.15
CA ALA A 94 8.00 9.16 3.09
C ALA A 94 6.51 9.28 3.41
N ALA A 95 6.12 9.00 4.66
CA ALA A 95 4.75 9.15 5.12
C ALA A 95 4.28 10.61 5.10
N PHE A 96 5.13 11.55 5.51
CA PHE A 96 4.84 12.98 5.45
C PHE A 96 4.51 13.41 4.01
N LYS A 97 5.39 13.09 3.04
CA LYS A 97 5.17 13.39 1.61
C LYS A 97 3.91 12.73 1.06
N MET A 98 3.63 11.48 1.45
CA MET A 98 2.41 10.78 1.05
C MET A 98 1.16 11.53 1.55
N LEU A 99 1.18 12.02 2.80
CA LEU A 99 0.04 12.70 3.42
C LEU A 99 -0.15 14.14 2.91
N GLU A 100 0.88 14.82 2.40
CA GLU A 100 0.75 16.14 1.78
C GLU A 100 -0.30 16.14 0.66
N ASN A 101 -0.32 15.08 -0.15
CA ASN A 101 -1.26 14.93 -1.27
C ASN A 101 -2.66 14.49 -0.86
N ARG A 102 -2.90 14.15 0.43
CA ARG A 102 -4.21 13.70 0.90
C ARG A 102 -5.07 14.86 1.38
N ASP A 103 -6.33 14.86 0.97
CA ASP A 103 -7.36 15.77 1.47
C ASP A 103 -7.91 15.31 2.83
N TRP A 104 -7.02 15.27 3.83
CA TRP A 104 -7.34 14.92 5.21
C TRP A 104 -7.15 16.14 6.12
N PRO A 105 -7.94 16.29 7.20
CA PRO A 105 -7.68 17.30 8.21
C PRO A 105 -6.26 17.17 8.79
N GLU A 106 -5.61 18.30 9.08
CA GLU A 106 -4.23 18.29 9.59
C GLU A 106 -4.07 17.46 10.87
N GLU A 107 -5.06 17.50 11.77
CA GLU A 107 -5.08 16.68 12.98
C GLU A 107 -5.02 15.17 12.67
N VAL A 108 -5.69 14.72 11.60
CA VAL A 108 -5.67 13.32 11.16
C VAL A 108 -4.29 12.95 10.62
N LYS A 109 -3.66 13.84 9.84
CA LYS A 109 -2.29 13.65 9.35
C LYS A 109 -1.29 13.55 10.50
N GLN A 110 -1.40 14.43 11.49
CA GLN A 110 -0.54 14.40 12.69
C GLN A 110 -0.73 13.13 13.52
N LYS A 111 -1.97 12.65 13.68
CA LYS A 111 -2.25 11.37 14.34
C LYS A 111 -1.66 10.19 13.58
N TYR A 112 -1.74 10.18 12.25
CA TYR A 112 -1.10 9.14 11.44
C TYR A 112 0.41 9.11 11.66
N LEU A 113 1.08 10.26 11.57
CA LEU A 113 2.53 10.39 11.73
C LEU A 113 3.01 10.03 13.14
N SER A 114 2.21 10.30 14.17
CA SER A 114 2.57 9.98 15.55
C SER A 114 2.62 8.49 15.85
N GLN A 115 1.94 7.65 15.06
CA GLN A 115 2.01 6.19 15.19
C GLN A 115 3.29 5.59 14.60
N ILE A 116 4.06 6.34 13.81
CA ILE A 116 5.31 5.85 13.23
C ILE A 116 6.39 5.80 14.31
N SER A 117 6.79 4.59 14.69
CA SER A 117 7.80 4.33 15.72
C SER A 117 8.77 3.21 15.30
N PRO A 118 9.92 3.05 15.99
CA PRO A 118 10.85 1.96 15.74
C PRO A 118 10.29 0.55 15.99
N ASN A 119 9.16 0.44 16.71
CA ASN A 119 8.52 -0.84 17.03
C ASN A 119 7.50 -1.29 15.96
N PHE A 120 7.25 -0.45 14.96
CA PHE A 120 6.35 -0.76 13.86
C PHE A 120 7.11 -0.81 12.55
N ASN A 121 6.58 -1.58 11.60
CA ASN A 121 7.14 -1.70 10.27
C ASN A 121 6.19 -1.09 9.23
N PRO A 122 6.75 -0.55 8.12
CA PRO A 122 5.98 0.02 7.02
C PRO A 122 5.34 -1.09 6.16
N GLN A 123 4.36 -1.80 6.71
CA GLN A 123 3.59 -2.83 5.99
C GLN A 123 2.11 -2.45 5.81
N HIS A 124 1.38 -3.23 5.02
CA HIS A 124 0.00 -2.98 4.61
C HIS A 124 -0.94 -2.91 5.81
N SER A 125 -0.84 -3.85 6.75
CA SER A 125 -1.65 -3.84 7.97
C SER A 125 -1.46 -2.56 8.77
N PHE A 126 -0.23 -2.04 8.88
CA PHE A 126 -0.01 -0.73 9.50
C PHE A 126 -0.75 0.36 8.71
N HIS A 127 -0.60 0.41 7.39
CA HIS A 127 -1.24 1.45 6.57
C HIS A 127 -2.76 1.41 6.70
N ALA A 128 -3.38 0.24 6.56
CA ALA A 128 -4.83 0.07 6.66
C ALA A 128 -5.34 0.43 8.07
N ILE A 129 -4.73 -0.13 9.12
CA ILE A 129 -5.13 0.13 10.51
C ILE A 129 -4.98 1.60 10.84
N ASN A 130 -3.80 2.17 10.61
CA ASN A 130 -3.51 3.57 10.95
C ASN A 130 -4.36 4.54 10.11
N THR A 131 -4.67 4.22 8.85
CA THR A 131 -5.57 5.04 8.02
C THR A 131 -6.97 5.06 8.58
N PHE A 132 -7.59 3.89 8.79
CA PHE A 132 -9.01 3.84 9.14
C PHE A 132 -9.29 4.23 10.59
N LEU A 133 -8.37 3.95 11.52
CA LEU A 133 -8.50 4.42 12.91
C LEU A 133 -8.65 5.95 13.02
N HIS A 134 -8.05 6.70 12.10
CA HIS A 134 -8.11 8.17 12.13
C HIS A 134 -9.12 8.78 11.16
N THR A 135 -9.72 7.98 10.27
CA THR A 135 -10.63 8.47 9.21
C THR A 135 -12.06 7.91 9.30
N VAL A 136 -12.28 6.83 10.06
CA VAL A 136 -13.60 6.19 10.21
C VAL A 136 -14.03 6.28 11.68
N LYS A 137 -15.24 6.77 11.93
CA LYS A 137 -15.77 6.95 13.30
C LYS A 137 -16.66 5.80 13.74
N GLU A 138 -17.38 5.22 12.80
CA GLU A 138 -18.37 4.18 13.03
C GLU A 138 -17.68 2.80 13.18
N PRO A 139 -17.80 2.12 14.33
CA PRO A 139 -17.10 0.85 14.56
C PRO A 139 -17.43 -0.25 13.55
N GLU A 140 -18.69 -0.35 13.12
CA GLU A 140 -19.14 -1.31 12.09
C GLU A 140 -18.43 -1.07 10.75
N VAL A 141 -18.30 0.19 10.34
CA VAL A 141 -17.63 0.58 9.09
C VAL A 141 -16.13 0.34 9.22
N LEU A 142 -15.54 0.62 10.39
CA LEU A 142 -14.12 0.37 10.65
C LEU A 142 -13.77 -1.11 10.49
N LEU A 143 -14.59 -2.01 11.08
CA LEU A 143 -14.41 -3.45 10.95
C LEU A 143 -14.57 -3.92 9.50
N ASP A 144 -15.57 -3.42 8.77
CA ASP A 144 -15.73 -3.71 7.34
C ASP A 144 -14.50 -3.27 6.54
N ARG A 145 -13.96 -2.07 6.78
CA ARG A 145 -12.74 -1.59 6.11
C ARG A 145 -11.54 -2.49 6.38
N PHE A 146 -11.34 -2.92 7.63
CA PHE A 146 -10.28 -3.86 7.96
C PHE A 146 -10.45 -5.20 7.23
N ASN A 147 -11.65 -5.79 7.29
CA ASN A 147 -11.92 -7.06 6.62
C ASN A 147 -11.65 -7.01 5.12
N ASN A 148 -12.01 -5.92 4.46
CA ASN A 148 -11.78 -5.73 3.03
C ASN A 148 -10.31 -5.47 2.65
N CYS A 149 -9.45 -5.12 3.61
CA CYS A 149 -8.00 -4.97 3.42
C CYS A 149 -7.20 -6.19 3.87
N ILE A 150 -7.85 -7.22 4.40
CA ILE A 150 -7.19 -8.51 4.64
C ILE A 150 -6.89 -9.14 3.29
N ILE A 151 -5.63 -9.53 3.10
CA ILE A 151 -5.24 -10.34 1.96
C ILE A 151 -5.92 -11.69 2.11
N SER A 152 -6.93 -11.92 1.30
CA SER A 152 -7.58 -13.22 1.14
C SER A 152 -7.08 -13.86 -0.14
N TRP A 153 -6.98 -15.18 -0.12
CA TRP A 153 -7.03 -15.95 -1.35
C TRP A 153 -8.44 -15.73 -1.90
N GLY A 154 -8.55 -15.07 -3.05
CA GLY A 154 -9.84 -14.73 -3.66
C GLY A 154 -10.82 -15.89 -3.68
#